data_AF-A0A7C7MQH8-F1
#
_entry.id   AF-A0A7C7MQH8-F1
#
_cell.length_a   1.000
_cell.length_b   1.000
_cell.length_c   1.000
_cell.angle_alpha   90.00
_cell.angle_beta   90.00
_cell.angle_gamma   90.00
#
_symmetry.space_group_name_H-M   'P 1'
#
loop_
_entity.id
_entity.type
_entity.pdbx_description
1 polymer ?
#
loop_
_entity_poly.entity_id
_entity_poly.type
_entity_poly.pdbx_seq_one_letter_code
_entity_poly.pdbx_strand_id
1 'polypeptide(L)'
;MNLTDQQMKDLLDDYIQSGLAAEEEFNILSEKPYSPEELAEHLEAIEFILYDRKEELALNDYRNISKSAGALLKKHKIKFNGQSFEYKKFRREFLKAEITLLEKYLKGETPGETENKNTETQPKLTQIIPKFIGEFETSGRWTQKTKSENEAVLNLFLEIVGDLSIDSYDHQVIRSYKETLQRLPANKNKIKKYKDRSIEQILALPDVKPMAVNSINKNIRRLSQLFKWAAHNGYLQRNIVEGMSLPETKRQDQCREVFNHEDLVNIFSTPIHQTKKYRYSYYYWLPLLGLYTGARIEEKLLDDQEYQARWRKKYCHLETKDLTQRA
;
A
#
# COMPACT_ATOMS: atom_id res chain seq x y z
N MET A 1 16.23 -8.45 -44.96
CA MET A 1 15.49 -9.56 -44.31
C MET A 1 15.06 -9.01 -42.97
N ASN A 2 13.77 -8.97 -42.69
CA ASN A 2 13.23 -8.28 -41.53
C ASN A 2 13.35 -9.22 -40.32
N LEU A 3 14.11 -8.84 -39.30
CA LEU A 3 14.01 -9.51 -38.00
C LEU A 3 12.57 -9.37 -37.52
N THR A 4 11.92 -10.48 -37.19
CA THR A 4 10.68 -10.42 -36.44
C THR A 4 10.95 -9.93 -35.02
N ASP A 5 9.91 -9.43 -34.35
CA ASP A 5 10.02 -8.96 -32.96
C ASP A 5 10.49 -10.07 -32.03
N GLN A 6 10.10 -11.32 -32.29
CA GLN A 6 10.56 -12.48 -31.54
C GLN A 6 12.05 -12.76 -31.78
N GLN A 7 12.51 -12.76 -33.04
CA GLN A 7 13.92 -12.96 -33.36
C GLN A 7 14.81 -11.87 -32.77
N MET A 8 14.30 -10.63 -32.72
CA MET A 8 14.99 -9.52 -32.09
C MET A 8 15.11 -9.73 -30.59
N LYS A 9 14.02 -10.16 -29.93
CA LYS A 9 14.03 -10.48 -28.50
C LYS A 9 15.03 -11.59 -28.20
N ASP A 10 14.96 -12.72 -28.89
CA ASP A 10 15.83 -13.88 -28.67
C ASP A 10 17.32 -13.51 -28.83
N LEU A 11 17.65 -12.66 -29.81
CA LEU A 11 19.01 -12.17 -30.04
C LEU A 11 19.52 -11.28 -28.91
N LEU A 12 18.67 -10.43 -28.35
CA LEU A 12 19.04 -9.54 -27.24
C LEU A 12 19.14 -10.30 -25.92
N ASP A 13 18.26 -11.29 -25.72
CA ASP A 13 18.33 -12.19 -24.57
C ASP A 13 19.64 -12.99 -24.59
N ASP A 14 20.04 -13.54 -25.75
CA ASP A 14 21.34 -14.22 -25.94
C ASP A 14 22.53 -13.28 -25.69
N TYR A 15 22.43 -12.01 -26.11
CA TYR A 15 23.46 -11.00 -25.83
C TYR A 15 23.62 -10.75 -24.33
N ILE A 16 22.52 -10.57 -23.59
CA ILE A 16 22.56 -10.38 -22.14
C ILE A 16 23.16 -11.62 -21.46
N GLN A 17 22.68 -12.82 -21.79
CA GLN A 17 23.19 -14.06 -21.18
C GLN A 17 24.66 -14.29 -21.49
N SER A 18 25.11 -14.01 -22.72
CA SER A 18 26.52 -14.08 -23.10
C SER A 18 27.37 -13.07 -22.32
N GLY A 19 26.86 -11.86 -22.08
CA GLY A 19 27.55 -10.83 -21.30
C GLY A 19 27.74 -11.23 -19.83
N LEU A 20 26.68 -11.79 -19.21
CA LEU A 20 26.79 -12.34 -17.86
C LEU A 20 27.77 -13.51 -17.82
N ALA A 21 27.75 -14.40 -18.83
CA ALA A 21 28.65 -15.56 -18.91
C ALA A 21 30.12 -15.16 -18.93
N ALA A 22 30.45 -14.11 -19.68
CA ALA A 22 31.81 -13.58 -19.72
C ALA A 22 32.24 -13.00 -18.36
N GLU A 23 31.33 -12.32 -17.65
CA GLU A 23 31.61 -11.75 -16.32
C GLU A 23 31.83 -12.86 -15.27
N GLU A 24 30.99 -13.89 -15.27
CA GLU A 24 31.13 -15.03 -14.36
C GLU A 24 32.39 -15.84 -14.66
N GLU A 25 32.71 -16.07 -15.93
CA GLU A 25 33.98 -16.70 -16.32
C GLU A 25 35.18 -15.88 -15.84
N PHE A 26 35.14 -14.56 -15.96
CA PHE A 26 36.16 -13.67 -15.41
C PHE A 26 36.28 -13.79 -13.89
N ASN A 27 35.16 -13.81 -13.17
CA ASN A 27 35.12 -13.99 -11.72
C ASN A 27 35.67 -15.35 -11.28
N ILE A 28 35.33 -16.43 -11.97
CA ILE A 28 35.82 -17.80 -11.71
C ILE A 28 37.34 -17.89 -11.94
N LEU A 29 37.84 -17.26 -13.00
CA LEU A 29 39.27 -17.25 -13.35
C LEU A 29 40.08 -16.29 -12.47
N SER A 30 39.43 -15.43 -11.69
CA SER A 30 40.11 -14.48 -10.83
C SER A 30 40.87 -15.21 -9.70
N GLU A 31 42.19 -15.09 -9.70
CA GLU A 31 43.05 -15.73 -8.70
C GLU A 31 43.01 -15.04 -7.33
N LYS A 32 42.46 -13.82 -7.25
CA LYS A 32 42.39 -13.01 -6.02
C LYS A 32 41.04 -12.31 -5.91
N PRO A 33 40.45 -12.22 -4.70
CA PRO A 33 39.25 -11.42 -4.50
C PRO A 33 39.57 -9.94 -4.71
N TYR A 34 38.59 -9.18 -5.21
CA TYR A 34 38.67 -7.72 -5.25
C TYR A 34 38.92 -7.15 -3.85
N SER A 35 39.81 -6.17 -3.74
CA SER A 35 39.82 -5.27 -2.59
C SER A 35 38.56 -4.39 -2.57
N PRO A 36 38.14 -3.88 -1.39
CA PRO A 36 37.03 -2.94 -1.31
C PRO A 36 37.19 -1.71 -2.23
N GLU A 37 38.42 -1.19 -2.37
CA GLU A 37 38.74 -0.07 -3.24
C GLU A 37 38.57 -0.44 -4.73
N GLU A 38 39.13 -1.58 -5.17
CA GLU A 38 39.00 -2.02 -6.56
C GLU A 38 37.54 -2.35 -6.92
N LEU A 39 36.77 -2.92 -5.99
CA LEU A 39 35.33 -3.15 -6.20
C LEU A 39 34.57 -1.83 -6.33
N ALA A 40 34.87 -0.85 -5.48
CA ALA A 40 34.23 0.47 -5.54
C ALA A 40 34.52 1.17 -6.87
N GLU A 41 35.78 1.17 -7.33
CA GLU A 41 36.17 1.73 -8.62
C GLU A 41 35.46 1.04 -9.80
N HIS A 42 35.34 -0.29 -9.74
CA HIS A 42 34.64 -1.06 -10.76
C HIS A 42 33.14 -0.74 -10.82
N LEU A 43 32.46 -0.70 -9.67
CA LEU A 43 31.04 -0.36 -9.59
C LEU A 43 30.78 1.09 -10.04
N GLU A 44 31.62 2.03 -9.63
CA GLU A 44 31.52 3.43 -10.06
C GLU A 44 31.65 3.56 -11.58
N ALA A 45 32.57 2.81 -12.20
CA ALA A 45 32.70 2.78 -13.65
C ALA A 45 31.43 2.24 -14.34
N ILE A 46 30.82 1.19 -13.80
CA ILE A 46 29.56 0.65 -14.34
C ILE A 46 28.41 1.66 -14.18
N GLU A 47 28.28 2.30 -13.01
CA GLU A 47 27.26 3.31 -12.75
C GLU A 47 27.37 4.50 -13.70
N PHE A 48 28.59 4.97 -13.96
CA PHE A 48 28.85 6.04 -14.91
C PHE A 48 28.38 5.66 -16.32
N ILE A 49 28.75 4.48 -16.80
CA ILE A 49 28.33 3.99 -18.12
C ILE A 49 26.80 3.81 -18.16
N LEU A 50 26.21 3.29 -17.10
CA LEU A 50 24.76 3.11 -17.00
C LEU A 50 24.01 4.44 -17.08
N TYR A 51 24.52 5.48 -16.43
CA TYR A 51 23.97 6.83 -16.53
C TYR A 51 24.00 7.34 -17.97
N ASP A 52 25.14 7.25 -18.65
CA ASP A 52 25.30 7.66 -20.04
C ASP A 52 24.31 6.90 -20.96
N ARG A 53 24.18 5.58 -20.80
CA ARG A 53 23.24 4.77 -21.60
C ARG A 53 21.78 5.17 -21.36
N LYS A 54 21.40 5.48 -20.11
CA LYS A 54 20.06 5.97 -19.76
C LYS A 54 19.79 7.34 -20.38
N GLU A 55 20.76 8.24 -20.35
CA GLU A 55 20.67 9.55 -21.00
C GLU A 55 20.54 9.41 -22.53
N GLU A 56 21.39 8.60 -23.16
CA GLU A 56 21.33 8.27 -24.59
C GLU A 56 19.95 7.73 -25.00
N LEU A 57 19.34 6.86 -24.18
CA LEU A 57 18.01 6.32 -24.43
C LEU A 57 16.92 7.40 -24.37
N ALA A 58 17.03 8.34 -23.42
CA ALA A 58 16.11 9.45 -23.25
C ALA A 58 16.22 10.46 -24.41
N LEU A 59 17.44 10.74 -24.88
CA LEU A 59 17.72 11.64 -25.99
C LEU A 59 17.50 10.99 -27.37
N ASN A 60 17.28 9.67 -27.41
CA ASN A 60 17.25 8.86 -28.63
C ASN A 60 18.55 8.95 -29.44
N ASP A 61 19.69 9.07 -28.75
CA ASP A 61 21.01 9.09 -29.35
C ASP A 61 21.60 7.69 -29.36
N TYR A 62 21.83 7.14 -30.56
CA TYR A 62 22.35 5.78 -30.74
C TYR A 62 23.77 5.77 -31.32
N ARG A 63 24.47 6.91 -31.35
CA ARG A 63 25.79 7.00 -31.98
C ARG A 63 26.81 6.09 -31.31
N ASN A 64 26.81 6.04 -29.97
CA ASN A 64 27.77 5.28 -29.18
C ASN A 64 27.55 3.77 -29.28
N ILE A 65 26.30 3.32 -29.32
CA ILE A 65 25.96 1.90 -29.41
C ILE A 65 25.93 1.33 -30.83
N SER A 66 25.94 2.17 -31.87
CA SER A 66 25.75 1.73 -33.27
C SER A 66 26.83 0.74 -33.71
N LYS A 67 28.07 0.90 -33.24
CA LYS A 67 29.19 -0.01 -33.55
C LYS A 67 28.97 -1.39 -32.91
N SER A 68 28.61 -1.43 -31.63
CA SER A 68 28.33 -2.66 -30.87
C SER A 68 27.11 -3.39 -31.43
N ALA A 69 26.02 -2.68 -31.69
CA ALA A 69 24.80 -3.21 -32.31
C ALA A 69 25.10 -3.84 -33.69
N GLY A 70 25.91 -3.16 -34.51
CA GLY A 70 26.32 -3.68 -35.82
C GLY A 70 27.21 -4.93 -35.73
N ALA A 71 28.10 -4.97 -34.73
CA ALA A 71 28.94 -6.14 -34.47
C ALA A 71 28.12 -7.37 -34.04
N LEU A 72 27.09 -7.17 -33.19
CA LEU A 72 26.18 -8.25 -32.77
C LEU A 72 25.43 -8.84 -33.97
N LEU A 73 24.81 -8.00 -34.81
CA LEU A 73 24.13 -8.47 -36.01
C LEU A 73 25.08 -9.23 -36.96
N LYS A 74 26.33 -8.75 -37.10
CA LYS A 74 27.35 -9.41 -37.92
C LYS A 74 27.76 -10.77 -37.34
N LYS A 75 27.90 -10.90 -36.02
CA LYS A 75 28.19 -12.16 -35.32
C LYS A 75 27.14 -13.22 -35.64
N HIS A 76 25.86 -12.83 -35.69
CA HIS A 76 24.75 -13.72 -36.04
C HIS A 76 24.46 -13.80 -37.55
N LYS A 77 25.38 -13.30 -38.40
CA LYS A 77 25.31 -13.32 -39.88
C LYS A 77 24.05 -12.65 -40.44
N ILE A 78 23.50 -11.66 -39.73
CA ILE A 78 22.31 -10.91 -40.15
C ILE A 78 22.73 -9.71 -41.00
N LYS A 79 22.23 -9.63 -42.23
CA LYS A 79 22.40 -8.46 -43.10
C LYS A 79 21.35 -7.40 -42.77
N PHE A 80 21.79 -6.16 -42.52
CA PHE A 80 20.91 -5.03 -42.20
C PHE A 80 21.23 -3.79 -43.03
N ASN A 81 20.24 -2.92 -43.19
CA ASN A 81 20.41 -1.58 -43.76
C ASN A 81 20.34 -0.56 -42.63
N GLY A 82 21.39 0.25 -42.47
CA GLY A 82 21.51 1.24 -41.39
C GLY A 82 20.41 2.31 -41.34
N GLN A 83 19.68 2.51 -42.44
CA GLN A 83 18.57 3.47 -42.52
C GLN A 83 17.19 2.84 -42.32
N SER A 84 17.09 1.50 -42.26
CA SER A 84 15.81 0.82 -42.15
C SER A 84 15.14 1.06 -40.80
N PHE A 85 13.82 1.00 -40.78
CA PHE A 85 13.03 1.14 -39.56
C PHE A 85 13.37 0.04 -38.55
N GLU A 86 13.57 -1.18 -39.04
CA GLU A 86 13.94 -2.36 -38.26
C GLU A 86 15.29 -2.17 -37.57
N TYR A 87 16.28 -1.58 -38.25
CA TYR A 87 17.57 -1.30 -37.63
C TYR A 87 17.50 -0.15 -36.61
N LYS A 88 16.63 0.85 -36.84
CA LYS A 88 16.33 1.89 -35.84
C LYS A 88 15.67 1.29 -34.60
N LYS A 89 14.67 0.40 -34.78
CA LYS A 89 14.03 -0.36 -33.71
C LYS A 89 15.03 -1.23 -32.96
N PHE A 90 15.84 -1.99 -33.69
CA PHE A 90 16.88 -2.85 -33.12
C PHE A 90 17.86 -2.07 -32.26
N ARG A 91 18.38 -0.92 -32.73
CA ARG A 91 19.30 -0.10 -31.92
C ARG A 91 18.67 0.38 -30.63
N ARG A 92 17.39 0.76 -30.65
CA ARG A 92 16.67 1.16 -29.44
C ARG A 92 16.53 0.00 -28.47
N GLU A 93 16.14 -1.18 -28.94
CA GLU A 93 16.01 -2.36 -28.08
C GLU A 93 17.38 -2.87 -27.59
N PHE A 94 18.43 -2.78 -28.42
CA PHE A 94 19.80 -3.09 -28.04
C PHE A 94 20.31 -2.16 -26.93
N LEU A 95 20.05 -0.85 -27.02
CA LEU A 95 20.39 0.09 -25.96
C LEU A 95 19.70 -0.26 -24.63
N LYS A 96 18.42 -0.67 -24.69
CA LYS A 96 17.72 -1.16 -23.49
C LYS A 96 18.37 -2.44 -22.96
N ALA A 97 18.78 -3.36 -23.82
CA ALA A 97 19.45 -4.58 -23.42
C ALA A 97 20.82 -4.29 -22.77
N GLU A 98 21.60 -3.33 -23.26
CA GLU A 98 22.83 -2.87 -22.60
C GLU A 98 22.56 -2.28 -21.22
N ILE A 99 21.52 -1.44 -21.08
CA ILE A 99 21.09 -0.91 -19.78
C ILE A 99 20.73 -2.06 -18.82
N THR A 100 19.95 -3.03 -19.29
CA THR A 100 19.60 -4.22 -18.50
C THR A 100 20.83 -5.01 -18.09
N LEU A 101 21.79 -5.22 -18.99
CA LEU A 101 23.04 -5.94 -18.67
C LEU A 101 23.86 -5.20 -17.60
N LEU A 102 24.02 -3.88 -17.72
CA LEU A 102 24.75 -3.06 -16.74
C LEU A 102 24.05 -3.04 -15.37
N GLU A 103 22.71 -2.95 -15.35
CA GLU A 103 21.94 -3.06 -14.11
C GLU A 103 22.08 -4.43 -13.43
N LYS A 104 22.23 -5.49 -14.23
CA LYS A 104 22.50 -6.84 -13.73
C LYS A 104 23.91 -6.96 -13.16
N TYR A 105 24.92 -6.36 -13.80
CA TYR A 105 26.28 -6.31 -13.25
C TYR A 105 26.34 -5.60 -11.90
N LEU A 106 25.66 -4.47 -11.72
CA LEU A 106 25.60 -3.77 -10.42
C LEU A 106 24.95 -4.61 -9.31
N LYS A 107 24.08 -5.55 -9.67
CA LYS A 107 23.42 -6.47 -8.71
C LYS A 107 24.21 -7.76 -8.47
N GLY A 108 25.24 -8.03 -9.26
CA GLY A 108 25.99 -9.29 -9.22
C GLY A 108 25.19 -10.51 -9.72
N GLU A 109 24.30 -10.31 -10.71
CA GLU A 109 23.51 -11.42 -11.30
C GLU A 109 24.39 -12.31 -12.20
N THR A 110 24.12 -13.63 -12.23
CA THR A 110 24.92 -14.65 -12.95
C THR A 110 24.20 -15.22 -14.20
N PRO A 111 24.91 -15.86 -15.15
CA PRO A 111 24.35 -16.35 -16.41
C PRO A 111 23.49 -17.59 -16.14
N GLY A 112 22.28 -17.61 -16.67
CA GLY A 112 21.28 -18.63 -16.30
C GLY A 112 20.41 -18.22 -15.11
N GLU A 113 20.61 -17.03 -14.51
CA GLU A 113 19.54 -16.29 -13.85
C GLU A 113 18.60 -15.69 -14.92
N THR A 114 18.06 -16.55 -15.78
CA THR A 114 16.90 -16.26 -16.63
C THR A 114 15.73 -16.01 -15.71
N GLU A 115 15.43 -14.74 -15.40
CA GLU A 115 14.27 -14.33 -14.60
C GLU A 115 13.81 -15.43 -13.64
N ASN A 116 14.74 -15.95 -12.82
CA ASN A 116 14.31 -16.45 -11.55
C ASN A 116 13.89 -15.15 -10.88
N LYS A 117 12.61 -14.84 -11.04
CA LYS A 117 11.78 -14.67 -9.88
C LYS A 117 12.25 -15.72 -8.86
N ASN A 118 13.32 -15.40 -8.12
CA ASN A 118 13.35 -15.54 -6.68
C ASN A 118 12.22 -14.66 -6.16
N THR A 119 11.00 -15.01 -6.55
CA THR A 119 9.90 -15.00 -5.66
C THR A 119 10.23 -16.06 -4.61
N GLU A 120 11.01 -15.69 -3.60
CA GLU A 120 10.27 -15.54 -2.36
C GLU A 120 9.20 -14.50 -2.68
N THR A 121 8.05 -14.93 -3.22
CA THR A 121 6.95 -14.02 -3.50
C THR A 121 6.74 -13.39 -2.16
N GLN A 122 7.05 -12.10 -2.05
CA GLN A 122 6.81 -11.39 -0.82
C GLN A 122 5.36 -11.71 -0.43
N PRO A 123 5.12 -12.10 0.82
CA PRO A 123 3.89 -12.79 1.17
C PRO A 123 2.68 -12.02 0.68
N LYS A 124 1.65 -12.76 0.28
CA LYS A 124 0.40 -12.13 -0.14
C LYS A 124 -0.13 -11.24 0.97
N LEU A 125 -0.88 -10.21 0.60
CA LEU A 125 -1.42 -9.29 1.58
C LEU A 125 -2.29 -10.03 2.62
N THR A 126 -3.02 -11.07 2.21
CA THR A 126 -3.77 -11.97 3.11
C THR A 126 -2.89 -12.68 4.16
N GLN A 127 -1.61 -12.92 3.87
CA GLN A 127 -0.65 -13.53 4.81
C GLN A 127 0.01 -12.49 5.71
N ILE A 128 0.11 -11.24 5.25
CA ILE A 128 0.72 -10.13 6.00
C ILE A 128 -0.24 -9.53 7.02
N ILE A 129 -1.51 -9.34 6.65
CA ILE A 129 -2.53 -8.71 7.51
C ILE A 129 -2.60 -9.38 8.91
N PRO A 130 -2.65 -10.72 9.04
CA PRO A 130 -2.67 -11.37 10.35
C PRO A 130 -1.41 -11.12 11.17
N LYS A 131 -0.23 -11.07 10.54
CA LYS A 131 1.05 -10.78 11.22
C LYS A 131 1.05 -9.36 11.79
N PHE A 132 0.64 -8.40 10.97
CA PHE A 132 0.49 -7.01 11.38
C PHE A 132 -0.51 -6.87 12.53
N ILE A 133 -1.70 -7.44 12.42
CA ILE A 133 -2.72 -7.35 13.49
C ILE A 133 -2.21 -8.02 14.77
N GLY A 134 -1.60 -9.20 14.66
CA GLY A 134 -1.07 -9.95 15.79
C GLY A 134 -0.03 -9.16 16.58
N GLU A 135 0.90 -8.47 15.91
CA GLU A 135 1.92 -7.67 16.60
C GLU A 135 1.32 -6.50 17.39
N PHE A 136 0.32 -5.81 16.83
CA PHE A 136 -0.34 -4.69 17.53
C PHE A 136 -1.26 -5.16 18.67
N GLU A 137 -1.77 -6.39 18.60
CA GLU A 137 -2.52 -7.04 19.67
C GLU A 137 -1.60 -7.49 20.80
N THR A 138 -0.50 -8.19 20.50
CA THR A 138 0.48 -8.64 21.51
C THR A 138 1.16 -7.47 22.23
N SER A 139 1.39 -6.36 21.53
CA SER A 139 1.97 -5.15 22.13
C SER A 139 0.99 -4.33 22.98
N GLY A 140 -0.29 -4.72 23.08
CA GLY A 140 -1.31 -4.00 23.85
C GLY A 140 -1.65 -2.62 23.31
N ARG A 141 -1.17 -2.26 22.10
CA ARG A 141 -1.36 -0.93 21.50
C ARG A 141 -2.77 -0.73 20.98
N TRP A 142 -3.50 -1.82 20.68
CA TRP A 142 -4.83 -1.78 20.10
C TRP A 142 -5.91 -2.31 21.05
N THR A 143 -7.02 -1.59 21.12
CA THR A 143 -8.26 -2.12 21.69
C THR A 143 -8.95 -3.05 20.69
N GLN A 144 -9.88 -3.89 21.16
CA GLN A 144 -10.69 -4.74 20.30
C GLN A 144 -11.45 -3.95 19.21
N LYS A 145 -11.90 -2.75 19.55
CA LYS A 145 -12.54 -1.83 18.60
C LYS A 145 -11.56 -1.38 17.51
N THR A 146 -10.34 -1.00 17.89
CA THR A 146 -9.30 -0.59 16.95
C THR A 146 -8.94 -1.71 15.99
N LYS A 147 -8.83 -2.96 16.48
CA LYS A 147 -8.60 -4.15 15.67
C LYS A 147 -9.69 -4.35 14.62
N SER A 148 -10.95 -4.47 15.06
CA SER A 148 -12.09 -4.69 14.17
C SER A 148 -12.22 -3.60 13.10
N GLU A 149 -11.96 -2.35 13.48
CA GLU A 149 -11.99 -1.26 12.53
C GLU A 149 -10.83 -1.32 11.51
N ASN A 150 -9.62 -1.77 11.90
CA ASN A 150 -8.50 -1.97 10.96
C ASN A 150 -8.76 -3.14 10.01
N GLU A 151 -9.23 -4.28 10.52
CA GLU A 151 -9.63 -5.44 9.72
C GLU A 151 -10.65 -5.06 8.64
N ALA A 152 -11.69 -4.29 9.01
CA ALA A 152 -12.70 -3.84 8.06
C ALA A 152 -12.11 -2.98 6.92
N VAL A 153 -11.09 -2.17 7.20
CA VAL A 153 -10.41 -1.35 6.19
C VAL A 153 -9.52 -2.20 5.29
N LEU A 154 -8.75 -3.11 5.87
CA LEU A 154 -7.82 -3.97 5.12
C LEU A 154 -8.57 -4.97 4.24
N ASN A 155 -9.68 -5.50 4.73
CA ASN A 155 -10.58 -6.36 3.94
C ASN A 155 -11.25 -5.59 2.80
N LEU A 156 -11.65 -4.33 3.00
CA LEU A 156 -12.18 -3.50 1.91
C LEU A 156 -11.13 -3.24 0.83
N PHE A 157 -9.86 -3.05 1.22
CA PHE A 157 -8.76 -2.91 0.27
C PHE A 157 -8.58 -4.19 -0.58
N LEU A 158 -8.57 -5.36 0.07
CA LEU A 158 -8.54 -6.66 -0.62
C LEU A 158 -9.74 -6.85 -1.56
N GLU A 159 -10.93 -6.42 -1.16
CA GLU A 159 -12.14 -6.53 -1.98
C GLU A 159 -12.08 -5.64 -3.24
N ILE A 160 -11.43 -4.47 -3.16
CA ILE A 160 -11.32 -3.52 -4.28
C ILE A 160 -10.17 -3.88 -5.23
N VAL A 161 -9.01 -4.26 -4.69
CA VAL A 161 -7.77 -4.41 -5.46
C VAL A 161 -7.44 -5.88 -5.74
N GLY A 162 -7.90 -6.80 -4.90
CA GLY A 162 -7.53 -8.20 -4.92
C GLY A 162 -6.33 -8.52 -4.02
N ASP A 163 -6.03 -9.82 -3.91
CA ASP A 163 -4.94 -10.35 -3.09
C ASP A 163 -3.68 -10.58 -3.94
N LEU A 164 -2.83 -9.57 -3.98
CA LEU A 164 -1.51 -9.59 -4.62
C LEU A 164 -0.39 -9.75 -3.57
N SER A 165 0.81 -10.09 -4.05
CA SER A 165 2.02 -9.99 -3.23
C SER A 165 2.26 -8.52 -2.82
N ILE A 166 2.78 -8.30 -1.62
CA ILE A 166 2.90 -6.94 -1.06
C ILE A 166 3.78 -6.00 -1.90
N ASP A 167 4.75 -6.55 -2.62
CA ASP A 167 5.64 -5.86 -3.55
C ASP A 167 5.01 -5.54 -4.92
N SER A 168 3.89 -6.20 -5.26
CA SER A 168 3.15 -5.95 -6.52
C SER A 168 2.25 -4.71 -6.45
N TYR A 169 1.99 -4.15 -5.27
CA TYR A 169 1.23 -2.91 -5.15
C TYR A 169 2.12 -1.72 -5.53
N ASP A 170 1.67 -0.90 -6.46
CA ASP A 170 2.35 0.33 -6.87
C ASP A 170 1.47 1.58 -6.66
N HIS A 171 1.99 2.76 -6.97
CA HIS A 171 1.24 4.00 -6.84
C HIS A 171 -0.01 4.06 -7.72
N GLN A 172 -0.04 3.34 -8.86
CA GLN A 172 -1.19 3.29 -9.75
C GLN A 172 -2.32 2.49 -9.10
N VAL A 173 -2.00 1.35 -8.48
CA VAL A 173 -2.96 0.53 -7.74
C VAL A 173 -3.55 1.32 -6.55
N ILE A 174 -2.71 2.02 -5.78
CA ILE A 174 -3.19 2.85 -4.66
C ILE A 174 -4.06 4.02 -5.15
N ARG A 175 -3.75 4.60 -6.31
CA ARG A 175 -4.57 5.64 -6.93
C ARG A 175 -5.95 5.10 -7.35
N SER A 176 -5.99 3.95 -8.02
CA SER A 176 -7.25 3.28 -8.40
C SER A 176 -8.10 2.93 -7.17
N TYR A 177 -7.49 2.44 -6.10
CA TYR A 177 -8.18 2.21 -4.82
C TYR A 177 -8.80 3.51 -4.27
N LYS A 178 -8.03 4.60 -4.24
CA LYS A 178 -8.49 5.91 -3.77
C LYS A 178 -9.65 6.47 -4.62
N GLU A 179 -9.62 6.30 -5.93
CA GLU A 179 -10.69 6.70 -6.84
C GLU A 179 -11.96 5.86 -6.65
N THR A 180 -11.81 4.58 -6.33
CA THR A 180 -12.94 3.69 -5.99
C THR A 180 -13.57 4.08 -4.65
N LEU A 181 -12.75 4.37 -3.63
CA LEU A 181 -13.25 4.87 -2.34
C LEU A 181 -14.06 6.17 -2.48
N GLN A 182 -13.64 7.09 -3.35
CA GLN A 182 -14.35 8.35 -3.61
C GLN A 182 -15.73 8.17 -4.24
N ARG A 183 -16.05 6.99 -4.79
CA ARG A 183 -17.35 6.68 -5.38
C ARG A 183 -18.18 5.73 -4.52
N LEU A 184 -17.54 5.01 -3.60
CA LEU A 184 -18.20 4.04 -2.74
C LEU A 184 -19.02 4.71 -1.62
N PRO A 185 -20.19 4.13 -1.25
CA PRO A 185 -20.99 4.63 -0.16
C PRO A 185 -20.39 4.28 1.21
N ALA A 186 -20.61 5.15 2.19
CA ALA A 186 -20.29 4.83 3.58
C ALA A 186 -21.17 3.67 4.09
N ASN A 187 -20.65 2.88 5.03
CA ASN A 187 -21.39 1.81 5.71
C ASN A 187 -22.03 0.77 4.77
N LYS A 188 -21.39 0.44 3.63
CA LYS A 188 -21.95 -0.47 2.62
C LYS A 188 -22.49 -1.79 3.20
N ASN A 189 -21.77 -2.40 4.14
CA ASN A 189 -22.15 -3.67 4.76
C ASN A 189 -23.37 -3.54 5.71
N LYS A 190 -23.75 -2.33 6.13
CA LYS A 190 -24.90 -2.08 7.02
C LYS A 190 -26.17 -1.72 6.26
N ILE A 191 -26.03 -1.14 5.07
CA ILE A 191 -27.17 -0.66 4.28
C ILE A 191 -27.73 -1.83 3.46
N LYS A 192 -28.99 -2.18 3.69
CA LYS A 192 -29.67 -3.31 3.01
C LYS A 192 -29.60 -3.20 1.48
N LYS A 193 -29.58 -1.98 0.91
CA LYS A 193 -29.42 -1.71 -0.54
C LYS A 193 -28.09 -2.27 -1.11
N TYR A 194 -27.04 -2.34 -0.29
CA TYR A 194 -25.67 -2.63 -0.73
C TYR A 194 -25.09 -3.93 -0.14
N LYS A 195 -25.68 -4.46 0.94
CA LYS A 195 -25.11 -5.53 1.77
C LYS A 195 -24.70 -6.80 0.99
N ASP A 196 -25.45 -7.16 -0.04
CA ASP A 196 -25.25 -8.40 -0.81
C ASP A 196 -24.82 -8.14 -2.26
N ARG A 197 -24.29 -6.94 -2.54
CA ARG A 197 -23.82 -6.53 -3.88
C ARG A 197 -22.31 -6.40 -3.91
N SER A 198 -21.70 -6.74 -5.05
CA SER A 198 -20.28 -6.46 -5.29
C SER A 198 -20.04 -4.94 -5.40
N ILE A 199 -18.79 -4.51 -5.20
CA ILE A 199 -18.38 -3.12 -5.41
C ILE A 199 -18.79 -2.61 -6.80
N GLU A 200 -18.56 -3.41 -7.84
CA GLU A 200 -18.94 -3.06 -9.21
C GLU A 200 -20.45 -2.86 -9.35
N GLN A 201 -21.24 -3.76 -8.77
CA GLN A 201 -22.70 -3.65 -8.77
C GLN A 201 -23.19 -2.44 -7.98
N ILE A 202 -22.53 -2.08 -6.88
CA ILE A 202 -22.86 -0.89 -6.10
C ILE A 202 -22.58 0.36 -6.93
N LEU A 203 -21.40 0.45 -7.56
CA LEU A 203 -20.99 1.59 -8.38
C LEU A 203 -21.87 1.78 -9.62
N ALA A 204 -22.51 0.71 -10.12
CA ALA A 204 -23.46 0.77 -11.21
C ALA A 204 -24.87 1.25 -10.81
N LEU A 205 -25.18 1.40 -9.51
CA LEU A 205 -26.50 1.86 -9.06
C LEU A 205 -26.66 3.37 -9.28
N PRO A 206 -27.86 3.83 -9.66
CA PRO A 206 -28.19 5.25 -9.57
C PRO A 206 -28.23 5.70 -8.09
N ASP A 207 -27.82 6.94 -7.86
CA ASP A 207 -27.85 7.64 -6.57
C ASP A 207 -27.03 7.03 -5.43
N VAL A 208 -25.79 6.61 -5.73
CA VAL A 208 -24.83 6.23 -4.69
C VAL A 208 -24.25 7.50 -4.06
N LYS A 209 -24.60 7.75 -2.80
CA LYS A 209 -24.00 8.84 -2.03
C LYS A 209 -22.58 8.45 -1.58
N PRO A 210 -21.52 9.15 -2.04
CA PRO A 210 -20.15 8.80 -1.67
C PRO A 210 -19.86 8.98 -0.18
N MET A 211 -18.86 8.25 0.31
CA MET A 211 -18.35 8.44 1.67
C MET A 211 -17.66 9.79 1.84
N ALA A 212 -17.68 10.33 3.06
CA ALA A 212 -17.05 11.59 3.39
C ALA A 212 -15.52 11.50 3.30
N VAL A 213 -14.86 12.62 2.97
CA VAL A 213 -13.39 12.73 2.85
C VAL A 213 -12.67 12.21 4.10
N ASN A 214 -13.19 12.51 5.30
CA ASN A 214 -12.62 12.02 6.56
C ASN A 214 -12.65 10.48 6.65
N SER A 215 -13.70 9.84 6.12
CA SER A 215 -13.79 8.38 6.06
C SER A 215 -12.78 7.80 5.06
N ILE A 216 -12.60 8.45 3.91
CA ILE A 216 -11.58 8.06 2.91
C ILE A 216 -10.18 8.16 3.53
N ASN A 217 -9.85 9.29 4.15
CA ASN A 217 -8.57 9.49 4.81
C ASN A 217 -8.35 8.51 5.95
N LYS A 218 -9.39 8.13 6.70
CA LYS A 218 -9.30 7.07 7.72
C LYS A 218 -8.89 5.73 7.10
N ASN A 219 -9.42 5.37 5.92
CA ASN A 219 -9.00 4.17 5.20
C ASN A 219 -7.54 4.27 4.74
N ILE A 220 -7.16 5.38 4.11
CA ILE A 220 -5.80 5.61 3.60
C ILE A 220 -4.75 5.59 4.72
N ARG A 221 -5.03 6.25 5.85
CA ARG A 221 -4.09 6.29 7.00
C ARG A 221 -3.81 4.91 7.58
N ARG A 222 -4.82 4.04 7.65
CA ARG A 222 -4.67 2.67 8.15
C ARG A 222 -3.94 1.77 7.17
N LEU A 223 -4.24 1.91 5.88
CA LEU A 223 -3.48 1.24 4.84
C LEU A 223 -2.00 1.68 4.89
N SER A 224 -1.75 2.98 5.03
CA SER A 224 -0.40 3.52 5.20
C SER A 224 0.30 3.00 6.44
N GLN A 225 -0.42 2.73 7.53
CA GLN A 225 0.17 2.13 8.73
C GLN A 225 0.66 0.70 8.46
N LEU A 226 -0.13 -0.10 7.73
CA LEU A 226 0.27 -1.45 7.32
C LEU A 226 1.49 -1.41 6.39
N PHE A 227 1.49 -0.55 5.36
CA PHE A 227 2.61 -0.45 4.43
C PHE A 227 3.87 0.10 5.08
N LYS A 228 3.72 1.02 6.05
CA LYS A 228 4.84 1.46 6.90
C LYS A 228 5.39 0.29 7.71
N TRP A 229 4.54 -0.48 8.39
CA TRP A 229 4.97 -1.66 9.13
C TRP A 229 5.66 -2.70 8.23
N ALA A 230 5.11 -2.92 7.04
CA ALA A 230 5.69 -3.83 6.05
C ALA A 230 7.10 -3.39 5.63
N ALA A 231 7.30 -2.09 5.42
CA ALA A 231 8.63 -1.56 5.12
C ALA A 231 9.62 -1.71 6.28
N HIS A 232 9.18 -1.49 7.53
CA HIS A 232 10.05 -1.68 8.70
C HIS A 232 10.46 -3.15 8.92
N ASN A 233 9.64 -4.10 8.45
CA ASN A 233 9.92 -5.53 8.56
C ASN A 233 10.60 -6.11 7.31
N GLY A 234 11.07 -5.27 6.38
CA GLY A 234 11.80 -5.71 5.19
C GLY A 234 10.94 -6.30 4.07
N TYR A 235 9.61 -6.27 4.19
CA TYR A 235 8.70 -6.71 3.12
C TYR A 235 8.64 -5.71 1.96
N LEU A 236 8.95 -4.44 2.23
CA LEU A 236 8.96 -3.35 1.25
C LEU A 236 10.16 -2.43 1.50
N GLN A 237 10.65 -1.80 0.44
CA GLN A 237 11.71 -0.79 0.56
C GLN A 237 11.17 0.55 1.11
N ARG A 238 9.91 0.89 0.79
CA ARG A 238 9.28 2.14 1.22
C ARG A 238 7.76 2.04 1.29
N ASN A 239 7.14 2.96 2.02
CA ASN A 239 5.68 3.10 2.08
C ASN A 239 5.14 3.90 0.88
N ILE A 240 4.50 3.21 -0.07
CA ILE A 240 3.90 3.81 -1.28
C ILE A 240 2.57 4.53 -1.04
N VAL A 241 1.98 4.39 0.15
CA VAL A 241 0.68 4.98 0.52
C VAL A 241 0.88 6.32 1.24
N GLU A 242 2.12 6.66 1.60
CA GLU A 242 2.45 7.91 2.26
C GLU A 242 2.04 9.12 1.40
N GLY A 243 1.47 10.15 2.04
CA GLY A 243 1.05 11.36 1.34
C GLY A 243 -0.22 11.21 0.47
N MET A 244 -0.83 10.02 0.37
CA MET A 244 -1.99 9.81 -0.51
C MET A 244 -3.33 10.33 0.02
N SER A 245 -3.36 10.90 1.23
CA SER A 245 -4.58 11.45 1.83
C SER A 245 -5.16 12.61 1.00
N LEU A 246 -6.49 12.76 1.02
CA LEU A 246 -7.17 13.89 0.40
C LEU A 246 -7.05 15.14 1.30
N PRO A 247 -6.95 16.35 0.72
CA PRO A 247 -6.97 17.58 1.50
C PRO A 247 -8.30 17.69 2.26
N GLU A 248 -8.21 17.90 3.58
CA GLU A 248 -9.37 18.10 4.43
C GLU A 248 -9.80 19.57 4.32
N THR A 249 -11.02 19.80 3.80
CA THR A 249 -11.55 21.16 3.56
C THR A 249 -11.87 21.91 4.85
N LYS A 250 -11.98 21.18 5.98
CA LYS A 250 -12.17 21.73 7.33
C LYS A 250 -11.35 20.92 8.31
N ARG A 251 -10.62 21.59 9.20
CA ARG A 251 -9.98 20.93 10.34
C ARG A 251 -11.06 20.36 11.27
N GLN A 252 -10.76 19.27 11.98
CA GLN A 252 -11.74 18.50 12.76
C GLN A 252 -12.36 19.32 13.91
N ASP A 253 -11.63 20.30 14.43
CA ASP A 253 -12.05 21.34 15.39
C ASP A 253 -13.08 22.31 14.78
N GLN A 254 -12.98 22.64 13.49
CA GLN A 254 -13.93 23.51 12.79
C GLN A 254 -15.22 22.80 12.35
N CYS A 255 -15.29 21.48 12.47
CA CYS A 255 -16.50 20.70 12.20
C CYS A 255 -17.44 20.62 13.41
N ARG A 256 -17.02 21.11 14.58
CA ARG A 256 -17.82 21.14 15.81
C ARG A 256 -17.85 22.57 16.32
N GLU A 257 -19.00 23.22 16.24
CA GLU A 257 -19.18 24.52 16.87
C GLU A 257 -19.04 24.37 18.38
N VAL A 258 -18.32 25.30 18.99
CA VAL A 258 -18.19 25.38 20.44
C VAL A 258 -19.49 25.97 20.97
N PHE A 259 -20.09 25.33 21.98
CA PHE A 259 -21.26 25.87 22.65
C PHE A 259 -20.97 27.27 23.20
N ASN A 260 -21.78 28.24 22.80
CA ASN A 260 -21.74 29.57 23.37
C ASN A 260 -22.62 29.65 24.63
N HIS A 261 -22.64 30.80 25.29
CA HIS A 261 -23.41 30.98 26.53
C HIS A 261 -24.92 30.75 26.33
N GLU A 262 -25.48 31.18 25.20
CA GLU A 262 -26.90 31.01 24.88
C GLU A 262 -27.25 29.53 24.68
N ASP A 263 -26.37 28.76 24.00
CA ASP A 263 -26.54 27.32 23.85
C ASP A 263 -26.59 26.61 25.20
N LEU A 264 -25.71 27.00 26.13
CA LEU A 264 -25.69 26.46 27.48
C LEU A 264 -26.98 26.82 28.24
N VAL A 265 -27.43 28.08 28.17
CA VAL A 265 -28.71 28.50 28.75
C VAL A 265 -29.85 27.67 28.18
N ASN A 266 -29.88 27.43 26.87
CA ASN A 266 -30.92 26.63 26.22
C ASN A 266 -30.90 25.16 26.66
N ILE A 267 -29.72 24.54 26.77
CA ILE A 267 -29.56 23.15 27.22
C ILE A 267 -30.04 23.01 28.68
N PHE A 268 -29.59 23.89 29.57
CA PHE A 268 -29.88 23.81 31.01
C PHE A 268 -31.23 24.43 31.42
N SER A 269 -31.94 25.09 30.49
CA SER A 269 -33.33 25.55 30.69
C SER A 269 -34.38 24.52 30.29
N THR A 270 -33.98 23.31 29.88
CA THR A 270 -34.94 22.25 29.58
C THR A 270 -35.64 21.74 30.85
N PRO A 271 -36.85 21.15 30.74
CA PRO A 271 -37.58 20.60 31.89
C PRO A 271 -36.79 19.55 32.69
N ILE A 272 -35.86 18.86 32.04
CA ILE A 272 -34.94 17.90 32.66
C ILE A 272 -34.19 18.58 33.81
N HIS A 273 -33.61 19.77 33.56
CA HIS A 273 -32.77 20.48 34.51
C HIS A 273 -33.54 21.45 35.41
N GLN A 274 -34.65 22.02 34.92
CA GLN A 274 -35.49 22.92 35.71
C GLN A 274 -36.39 22.19 36.72
N THR A 275 -37.05 21.12 36.27
CA THR A 275 -38.09 20.44 37.06
C THR A 275 -37.62 19.10 37.65
N LYS A 276 -36.36 18.70 37.36
CA LYS A 276 -35.79 17.39 37.73
C LYS A 276 -36.66 16.20 37.27
N LYS A 277 -37.43 16.39 36.19
CA LYS A 277 -38.24 15.34 35.57
C LYS A 277 -37.44 14.70 34.44
N TYR A 278 -36.90 13.52 34.71
CA TYR A 278 -36.10 12.76 33.75
C TYR A 278 -36.46 11.27 33.79
N ARG A 279 -36.36 10.61 32.63
CA ARG A 279 -36.57 9.15 32.52
C ARG A 279 -35.48 8.35 33.22
N TYR A 280 -34.24 8.84 33.17
CA TYR A 280 -33.08 8.23 33.83
C TYR A 280 -32.24 9.31 34.51
N SER A 281 -31.71 9.01 35.70
CA SER A 281 -30.92 9.96 36.51
C SER A 281 -29.71 10.54 35.78
N TYR A 282 -29.06 9.75 34.93
CA TYR A 282 -27.88 10.18 34.20
C TYR A 282 -28.16 11.25 33.13
N TYR A 283 -29.42 11.43 32.67
CA TYR A 283 -29.78 12.54 31.79
C TYR A 283 -29.66 13.91 32.48
N TYR A 284 -29.88 13.95 33.79
CA TYR A 284 -29.72 15.17 34.57
C TYR A 284 -28.25 15.40 34.96
N TRP A 285 -27.58 14.36 35.45
CA TRP A 285 -26.24 14.52 36.04
C TRP A 285 -25.12 14.61 35.00
N LEU A 286 -25.17 13.88 33.88
CA LEU A 286 -24.07 13.86 32.92
C LEU A 286 -23.80 15.22 32.25
N PRO A 287 -24.81 15.99 31.79
CA PRO A 287 -24.56 17.32 31.22
C PRO A 287 -23.97 18.30 32.24
N LEU A 288 -24.46 18.29 33.49
CA LEU A 288 -23.95 19.14 34.57
C LEU A 288 -22.50 18.79 34.89
N LEU A 289 -22.21 17.51 35.09
CA LEU A 289 -20.85 17.06 35.33
C LEU A 289 -19.94 17.43 34.16
N GLY A 290 -20.39 17.22 32.91
CA GLY A 290 -19.65 17.60 31.71
C GLY A 290 -19.30 19.09 31.67
N LEU A 291 -20.26 19.95 32.02
CA LEU A 291 -20.06 21.39 32.10
C LEU A 291 -19.01 21.78 33.15
N TYR A 292 -19.08 21.20 34.35
CA TYR A 292 -18.22 21.62 35.47
C TYR A 292 -16.80 21.04 35.43
N THR A 293 -16.62 19.82 34.90
CA THR A 293 -15.30 19.17 34.95
C THR A 293 -14.62 19.05 33.59
N GLY A 294 -15.34 19.25 32.48
CA GLY A 294 -14.82 19.03 31.13
C GLY A 294 -14.39 17.58 30.82
N ALA A 295 -14.67 16.62 31.70
CA ALA A 295 -14.24 15.23 31.53
C ALA A 295 -14.97 14.56 30.36
N ARG A 296 -14.28 13.63 29.67
CA ARG A 296 -14.90 12.85 28.60
C ARG A 296 -15.96 11.92 29.20
N ILE A 297 -17.05 11.68 28.46
CA ILE A 297 -18.19 10.87 28.95
C ILE A 297 -17.77 9.46 29.39
N GLU A 298 -16.74 8.90 28.74
CA GLU A 298 -16.19 7.58 29.02
C GLU A 298 -15.41 7.53 30.35
N GLU A 299 -14.84 8.64 30.80
CA GLU A 299 -14.07 8.72 32.06
C GLU A 299 -14.99 8.67 33.28
N LYS A 300 -16.19 9.25 33.20
CA LYS A 300 -17.15 9.31 34.32
C LYS A 300 -18.02 8.09 34.51
N LEU A 301 -18.19 7.26 33.48
CA LEU A 301 -18.93 6.00 33.59
C LEU A 301 -18.10 4.90 34.29
N LEU A 302 -16.78 5.07 34.38
CA LEU A 302 -15.85 4.10 34.95
C LEU A 302 -15.60 4.25 36.46
N ASP A 303 -15.91 5.40 37.05
CA ASP A 303 -15.57 5.71 38.45
C ASP A 303 -16.62 5.23 39.47
N ASP A 304 -17.72 4.65 39.01
CA ASP A 304 -18.76 4.09 39.88
C ASP A 304 -18.58 2.57 40.00
N GLN A 305 -17.71 2.15 40.94
CA GLN A 305 -17.53 0.74 41.30
C GLN A 305 -18.86 0.07 41.70
N GLU A 306 -19.81 0.84 42.21
CA GLU A 306 -21.15 0.37 42.56
C GLU A 306 -22.01 0.12 41.30
N TYR A 307 -21.86 0.94 40.26
CA TYR A 307 -22.52 0.72 38.97
C TYR A 307 -22.01 -0.55 38.27
N GLN A 308 -20.70 -0.79 38.25
CA GLN A 308 -20.12 -2.03 37.73
C GLN A 308 -20.60 -3.26 38.50
N ALA A 309 -20.68 -3.17 39.83
CA ALA A 309 -21.21 -4.23 40.68
C ALA A 309 -22.71 -4.48 40.43
N ARG A 310 -23.52 -3.43 40.29
CA ARG A 310 -24.96 -3.53 39.98
C ARG A 310 -25.21 -4.07 38.57
N TRP A 311 -24.41 -3.67 37.58
CA TRP A 311 -24.52 -4.14 36.19
C TRP A 311 -24.16 -5.63 36.10
N ARG A 312 -23.04 -6.06 36.71
CA ARG A 312 -22.68 -7.49 36.83
C ARG A 312 -23.77 -8.27 37.56
N LYS A 313 -24.29 -7.76 38.68
CA LYS A 313 -25.34 -8.45 39.45
C LYS A 313 -26.68 -8.58 38.69
N LYS A 314 -26.99 -7.63 37.79
CA LYS A 314 -28.25 -7.60 37.03
C LYS A 314 -28.21 -8.41 35.73
N TYR A 315 -27.03 -8.60 35.14
CA TYR A 315 -26.88 -9.19 33.80
C TYR A 315 -25.99 -10.45 33.75
N CYS A 316 -25.38 -10.89 34.86
CA CYS A 316 -24.57 -12.12 34.94
C CYS A 316 -25.33 -13.40 34.50
N HIS A 317 -26.67 -13.39 34.57
CA HIS A 317 -27.50 -14.53 34.14
C HIS A 317 -27.66 -14.64 32.60
N LEU A 318 -27.25 -13.61 31.85
CA LEU A 318 -27.37 -13.58 30.39
C LEU A 318 -26.09 -14.02 29.67
N GLU A 319 -24.93 -14.01 30.35
CA GLU A 319 -23.66 -14.43 29.75
C GLU A 319 -23.45 -15.95 29.72
N THR A 320 -24.30 -16.74 30.39
CA THR A 320 -24.17 -18.21 30.47
C THR A 320 -25.14 -18.99 29.60
N LYS A 321 -25.97 -18.34 28.77
CA LYS A 321 -27.04 -19.03 28.02
C LYS A 321 -26.90 -19.15 26.50
N ASP A 322 -25.76 -18.80 25.90
CA ASP A 322 -25.63 -18.82 24.42
C ASP A 322 -24.43 -19.59 23.87
N LEU A 323 -24.07 -20.72 24.49
CA LEU A 323 -23.05 -21.65 23.96
C LEU A 323 -23.48 -23.13 23.88
N THR A 324 -24.75 -23.48 24.10
CA THR A 324 -25.21 -24.89 24.05
C THR A 324 -26.49 -25.14 23.25
N GLN A 325 -26.85 -24.25 22.32
CA GLN A 325 -27.88 -24.53 21.29
C GLN A 325 -27.42 -24.09 19.90
N ARG A 326 -26.40 -24.78 19.37
CA ARG A 326 -26.07 -24.91 17.93
C ARG A 326 -25.02 -26.01 17.78
N ALA A 327 -25.48 -27.25 17.92
CA ALA A 327 -24.88 -28.44 17.32
C ALA A 327 -25.96 -29.10 16.47
#